data_AF-A0A069EV27-F1
#
_entry.id   AF-A0A069EV27-F1
#
_cell.length_a   1.000
_cell.length_b   1.000
_cell.length_c   1.000
_cell.angle_alpha   90.00
_cell.angle_beta   90.00
_cell.angle_gamma   90.00
#
_symmetry.space_group_name_H-M   'P 1'
#
loop_
_entity.id
_entity.type
_entity.pdbx_description
1 polymer ?
#
loop_
_entity_poly.entity_id
_entity_poly.type
_entity_poly.pdbx_seq_one_letter_code
_entity_poly.pdbx_strand_id
1 'polypeptide(L)'
;MKEKYFIIEPLTKPVKGYYLEGDTWNGWEQPRFERSTMLEIIEKFKKAGYRAWEDEKDGCFVIVDDPDTPVFTIFKPLTSKIKNKSVNLYKSTGSWTWEPYNI
;
A
#
# COMPACT_ATOMS: atom_id res chain seq x y z
N MET A 1 -14.67 -7.73 -3.00
CA MET A 1 -13.61 -6.71 -2.98
C MET A 1 -14.14 -5.48 -3.67
N LYS A 2 -13.98 -4.31 -3.07
CA LYS A 2 -14.53 -3.04 -3.53
C LYS A 2 -13.37 -2.09 -3.87
N GLU A 3 -13.54 -1.30 -4.92
CA GLU A 3 -12.61 -0.23 -5.28
C GLU A 3 -12.85 0.99 -4.38
N LYS A 4 -11.77 1.63 -3.91
CA LYS A 4 -11.83 2.84 -3.10
C LYS A 4 -10.54 3.66 -3.26
N TYR A 5 -10.59 4.93 -2.92
CA TYR A 5 -9.42 5.78 -2.83
C TYR A 5 -8.91 5.85 -1.40
N PHE A 6 -7.58 5.81 -1.24
CA PHE A 6 -6.90 5.84 0.05
C PHE A 6 -5.87 6.97 0.05
N ILE A 7 -5.78 7.70 1.17
CA ILE A 7 -4.66 8.61 1.42
C ILE A 7 -3.60 7.80 2.15
N ILE A 8 -2.37 7.77 1.64
CA ILE A 8 -1.26 7.02 2.24
C ILE A 8 -0.33 8.03 2.88
N GLU A 9 -0.28 8.11 4.21
CA GLU A 9 0.58 9.09 4.87
C GLU A 9 2.06 8.86 4.56
N PRO A 10 2.85 9.93 4.33
CA PRO A 10 2.51 11.36 4.40
C PRO A 10 2.02 11.95 3.06
N LEU A 11 1.74 11.11 2.07
CA LEU A 11 1.25 11.56 0.76
C LEU A 11 -0.17 12.11 0.88
N THR A 12 -0.40 13.32 0.40
CA THR A 12 -1.72 13.98 0.47
C THR A 12 -2.65 13.65 -0.69
N LYS A 13 -2.11 13.08 -1.78
CA LYS A 13 -2.91 12.74 -2.96
C LYS A 13 -3.48 11.32 -2.83
N PRO A 14 -4.82 11.16 -2.91
CA PRO A 14 -5.42 9.84 -2.83
C PRO A 14 -4.93 8.95 -3.98
N VAL A 15 -4.81 7.64 -3.70
CA VAL A 15 -4.46 6.60 -4.66
C VAL A 15 -5.58 5.57 -4.74
N LYS A 16 -5.82 5.06 -5.95
CA LYS A 16 -6.83 4.03 -6.18
C LYS A 16 -6.32 2.69 -5.67
N GLY A 17 -7.13 2.02 -4.86
CA GLY A 17 -6.85 0.67 -4.38
C GLY A 17 -8.12 -0.16 -4.23
N TYR A 18 -7.95 -1.29 -3.58
CA TYR A 18 -9.00 -2.25 -3.29
C TYR A 18 -9.05 -2.53 -1.79
N TYR A 19 -10.23 -2.84 -1.27
CA TYR A 19 -10.36 -3.42 0.07
C TYR A 19 -11.36 -4.57 0.10
N LEU A 20 -11.15 -5.47 1.05
CA LEU A 20 -12.11 -6.51 1.39
C LEU A 20 -12.89 -6.03 2.61
N GLU A 21 -14.22 -5.98 2.48
CA GLU A 21 -15.09 -5.61 3.60
C GLU A 21 -14.88 -6.57 4.77
N GLY A 22 -14.65 -6.01 5.97
CA GLY A 22 -14.30 -6.76 7.17
C GLY A 22 -12.80 -7.09 7.34
N ASP A 23 -11.94 -6.86 6.32
CA ASP A 23 -10.48 -6.98 6.47
C ASP A 23 -9.91 -5.65 6.96
N THR A 24 -9.81 -5.51 8.29
CA THR A 24 -9.33 -4.31 8.95
C THR A 24 -8.02 -4.55 9.69
N TRP A 25 -7.25 -3.49 9.91
CA TRP A 25 -6.13 -3.43 10.84
C TRP A 25 -6.41 -2.32 11.84
N ASN A 26 -6.44 -2.63 13.13
CA ASN A 26 -6.79 -1.67 14.18
C ASN A 26 -8.10 -0.89 13.89
N GLY A 27 -9.08 -1.54 13.25
CA GLY A 27 -10.36 -0.93 12.87
C GLY A 27 -10.37 -0.19 11.53
N TRP A 28 -9.22 0.02 10.89
CA TRP A 28 -9.10 0.68 9.59
C TRP A 28 -9.10 -0.32 8.44
N GLU A 29 -9.80 -0.01 7.35
CA GLU A 29 -9.81 -0.83 6.12
C GLU A 29 -8.40 -1.06 5.61
N GLN A 30 -7.97 -2.31 5.36
CA GLN A 30 -6.63 -2.56 4.84
C GLN A 30 -6.61 -2.48 3.30
N PRO A 31 -5.98 -1.47 2.70
CA PRO A 31 -5.95 -1.32 1.26
C PRO A 31 -5.00 -2.34 0.64
N ARG A 32 -5.33 -2.68 -0.59
CA ARG A 32 -4.56 -3.57 -1.45
C ARG A 32 -4.39 -2.89 -2.79
N PHE A 33 -3.17 -2.82 -3.27
CA PHE A 33 -2.83 -2.03 -4.46
C PHE A 33 -2.36 -2.94 -5.60
N GLU A 34 -2.62 -2.54 -6.84
CA GLU A 34 -1.97 -3.20 -7.98
C GLU A 34 -0.49 -2.77 -8.05
N ARG A 35 0.32 -3.55 -8.78
CA ARG A 35 1.75 -3.23 -8.96
C ARG A 35 1.96 -1.83 -9.54
N SER A 36 1.17 -1.45 -10.55
CA SER A 36 1.21 -0.12 -11.17
C SER A 36 0.98 0.98 -10.14
N THR A 37 -0.05 0.86 -9.30
CA THR A 37 -0.30 1.80 -8.22
C THR A 37 0.85 1.82 -7.21
N MET A 38 1.42 0.67 -6.86
CA MET A 38 2.58 0.62 -5.95
C MET A 38 3.80 1.35 -6.51
N LEU A 39 4.09 1.21 -7.80
CA LEU A 39 5.16 1.97 -8.46
C LEU A 39 4.91 3.47 -8.36
N GLU A 40 3.67 3.92 -8.56
CA GLU A 40 3.31 5.33 -8.36
C GLU A 40 3.49 5.79 -6.91
N ILE A 41 3.12 4.96 -5.94
CA ILE A 41 3.30 5.24 -4.50
C ILE A 41 4.79 5.41 -4.20
N ILE A 42 5.63 4.47 -4.62
CA ILE A 42 7.08 4.52 -4.42
C ILE A 42 7.68 5.81 -4.98
N GLU A 43 7.32 6.18 -6.21
CA GLU A 43 7.82 7.41 -6.83
C GLU A 43 7.34 8.67 -6.09
N LYS A 44 6.12 8.67 -5.53
CA LYS A 44 5.63 9.77 -4.70
C LYS A 44 6.40 9.88 -3.38
N PHE A 45 6.69 8.75 -2.71
CA PHE A 45 7.51 8.74 -1.49
C PHE A 45 8.93 9.23 -1.74
N LYS A 46 9.58 8.76 -2.81
CA LYS A 46 10.91 9.26 -3.21
C LYS A 46 10.91 10.77 -3.42
N LYS A 47 9.90 11.30 -4.12
CA LYS A 47 9.74 12.76 -4.34
C LYS A 47 9.48 13.54 -3.05
N ALA A 48 8.87 12.89 -2.06
CA ALA A 48 8.66 13.46 -0.72
C ALA A 48 9.92 13.35 0.18
N GLY A 49 11.04 12.83 -0.33
CA GLY A 49 12.31 12.70 0.40
C GLY A 49 12.50 11.39 1.15
N TYR A 50 11.58 10.43 1.00
CA TYR A 50 11.65 9.14 1.68
C TYR A 50 12.50 8.15 0.89
N ARG A 51 13.17 7.23 1.61
CA ARG A 51 13.76 6.05 1.01
C ARG A 51 12.66 5.02 0.75
N ALA A 52 12.42 4.71 -0.52
CA ALA A 52 11.41 3.74 -0.93
C ALA A 52 11.86 3.01 -2.20
N TRP A 53 11.62 1.71 -2.30
CA TRP A 53 12.01 0.89 -3.45
C TRP A 53 11.10 -0.33 -3.65
N GLU A 54 11.18 -0.93 -4.85
CA GLU A 54 10.71 -2.30 -5.10
C GLU A 54 11.87 -3.26 -4.83
N ASP A 55 11.65 -4.25 -3.97
CA ASP A 55 12.56 -5.37 -3.80
C ASP A 55 12.16 -6.47 -4.80
N GLU A 56 12.89 -6.54 -5.91
CA GLU A 56 12.63 -7.50 -6.98
C GLU A 56 12.83 -8.95 -6.54
N LYS A 57 13.67 -9.21 -5.53
CA LYS A 57 13.96 -10.57 -5.06
C LYS A 57 12.75 -11.19 -4.38
N ASP A 58 12.15 -10.42 -3.47
CA ASP A 58 10.98 -10.87 -2.70
C ASP A 58 9.66 -10.42 -3.34
N GLY A 59 9.73 -9.68 -4.46
CA GLY A 59 8.59 -9.15 -5.19
C GLY A 59 7.72 -8.24 -4.32
N CYS A 60 8.34 -7.46 -3.43
CA CYS A 60 7.64 -6.61 -2.47
C CYS A 60 8.06 -5.13 -2.63
N PHE A 61 7.35 -4.24 -1.95
CA PHE A 61 7.71 -2.82 -1.93
C PHE A 61 8.03 -2.39 -0.50
N VAL A 62 9.07 -1.59 -0.35
CA VAL A 62 9.58 -1.17 0.96
C VAL A 62 9.59 0.34 1.03
N ILE A 63 9.12 0.88 2.16
CA ILE A 63 9.19 2.29 2.52
C ILE A 63 9.87 2.36 3.88
N VAL A 64 10.87 3.24 4.00
CA VAL A 64 11.53 3.53 5.27
C VAL A 64 10.75 4.63 5.98
N ASP A 65 10.20 4.29 7.13
CA ASP A 65 9.27 5.16 7.87
C ASP A 65 10.06 6.22 8.65
N ASP A 66 11.24 5.83 9.15
CA ASP A 66 12.18 6.66 9.87
C ASP A 66 13.60 6.29 9.40
N PRO A 67 14.40 7.26 8.92
CA PRO A 67 15.74 6.97 8.41
C PRO A 67 16.75 6.52 9.47
N ASP A 68 16.50 6.87 10.74
CA ASP A 68 17.40 6.64 11.87
C ASP A 68 17.03 5.38 12.67
N THR A 69 15.89 4.77 12.37
CA THR A 69 15.44 3.51 12.99
C THR A 69 15.14 2.44 11.94
N PRO A 70 15.19 1.14 12.29
CA PRO A 70 14.87 0.05 11.36
C PRO A 70 13.36 -0.14 11.20
N VAL A 71 12.60 0.96 11.14
CA VAL A 71 11.15 0.92 10.99
C VAL A 71 10.83 1.05 9.50
N PHE A 72 10.28 -0.03 8.95
CA PHE A 72 9.94 -0.13 7.54
C PHE A 72 8.51 -0.62 7.37
N THR A 73 7.80 0.00 6.46
CA THR A 73 6.56 -0.55 5.93
C THR A 73 6.86 -1.39 4.69
N ILE A 74 6.45 -2.66 4.72
CA ILE A 74 6.59 -3.59 3.59
C ILE A 74 5.20 -3.89 3.03
N PHE A 75 5.03 -3.68 1.73
CA PHE A 75 3.85 -4.11 1.00
C PHE A 75 4.15 -5.44 0.30
N LYS A 76 3.57 -6.53 0.83
CA LYS A 76 3.80 -7.88 0.32
C LYS A 76 2.73 -8.25 -0.72
N PRO A 77 3.11 -9.02 -1.75
CA PRO A 77 2.14 -9.53 -2.72
C PRO A 77 1.22 -10.55 -2.06
N LEU A 78 -0.06 -10.46 -2.38
CA LEU A 78 -1.12 -11.36 -1.96
C LEU A 78 -1.94 -11.73 -3.19
N THR A 79 -1.95 -13.02 -3.53
CA THR A 79 -2.79 -13.54 -4.60
C THR A 79 -4.26 -13.41 -4.22
N SER A 80 -4.99 -12.55 -4.92
CA SER A 80 -6.42 -12.31 -4.73
C SER A 80 -7.21 -12.73 -5.96
N LYS A 81 -8.45 -13.21 -5.79
CA LYS A 81 -9.36 -13.49 -6.90
C LYS A 81 -10.31 -12.31 -7.13
N ILE A 82 -10.27 -11.74 -8.34
CA ILE A 82 -11.18 -10.67 -8.79
C ILE A 82 -11.89 -11.16 -10.04
N LYS A 83 -13.23 -11.31 -10.00
CA LYS A 83 -14.05 -11.68 -11.17
C LYS A 83 -13.46 -12.86 -11.96
N ASN A 84 -13.12 -13.96 -11.27
CA ASN A 84 -12.47 -15.17 -11.80
C ASN A 84 -11.03 -15.04 -12.34
N LYS A 85 -10.36 -13.91 -12.16
CA LYS A 85 -8.92 -13.75 -12.44
C LYS A 85 -8.12 -13.73 -11.13
N SER A 86 -6.99 -14.43 -11.12
CA SER A 86 -5.99 -14.27 -10.06
C SER A 86 -5.18 -13.01 -10.34
N VAL A 87 -5.13 -12.11 -9.37
CA VAL A 87 -4.41 -10.84 -9.43
C VAL A 87 -3.54 -10.74 -8.18
N ASN A 88 -2.26 -10.38 -8.36
CA ASN A 88 -1.39 -10.08 -7.23
C ASN A 88 -1.67 -8.65 -6.78
N LEU A 89 -2.16 -8.51 -5.56
CA LEU A 89 -2.36 -7.22 -4.91
C LEU A 89 -1.38 -7.07 -3.75
N TYR A 90 -0.92 -5.85 -3.51
CA TYR A 90 0.09 -5.55 -2.52
C TYR A 90 -0.56 -4.99 -1.26
N LYS A 91 -0.33 -5.63 -0.13
CA LYS A 91 -0.91 -5.30 1.17
C LYS A 91 0.20 -4.94 2.14
N SER A 92 0.05 -3.83 2.85
CA SER A 92 1.00 -3.40 3.87
C SER A 92 1.04 -4.38 5.05
N THR A 93 2.21 -4.53 5.66
CA THR A 93 2.40 -5.20 6.95
C THR A 93 2.39 -4.23 8.14
N GLY A 94 2.28 -2.92 7.90
CA GLY A 94 2.35 -1.86 8.91
C GLY A 94 1.03 -1.11 9.11
N SER A 95 0.82 -0.63 10.34
CA SER A 95 -0.45 -0.04 10.83
C SER A 95 -0.77 1.36 10.35
N TRP A 96 0.26 2.16 10.07
CA TRP A 96 0.16 3.62 10.07
C TRP A 96 0.02 4.20 8.66
N THR A 97 0.01 3.35 7.64
CA THR A 97 0.33 3.82 6.28
C THR A 97 -0.86 4.43 5.54
N TRP A 98 -2.08 4.51 6.09
CA TRP A 98 -3.21 5.11 5.36
C TRP A 98 -4.38 5.59 6.21
N GLU A 99 -5.15 6.50 5.63
CA GLU A 99 -6.49 6.90 6.07
C GLU A 99 -7.53 6.66 4.95
N PRO A 100 -8.76 6.26 5.29
CA PRO A 100 -9.85 6.16 4.32
C PRO A 100 -10.22 7.56 3.82
N TYR A 101 -10.19 7.74 2.50
CA TYR A 101 -10.70 8.97 1.90
C TYR A 101 -12.22 8.94 1.89
N ASN A 102 -12.84 9.70 2.78
CA ASN A 102 -14.29 9.90 2.83
C ASN A 102 -14.62 11.22 2.12
N ILE A 103 -15.36 11.15 1.01
CA ILE A 103 -16.02 12.31 0.38
C ILE A 103 -17.36 12.50 1.07
#